data_AF-A0A5C3KHH9-F1
#
_entry.id   AF-A0A5C3KHH9-F1
#
_cell.length_a   1.000
_cell.length_b   1.000
_cell.length_c   1.000
_cell.angle_alpha   90.00
_cell.angle_beta   90.00
_cell.angle_gamma   90.00
#
_symmetry.space_group_name_H-M   'P 1'
#
loop_
_entity.id
_entity.type
_entity.pdbx_description
1 polymer ?
#
loop_
_entity_poly.entity_id
_entity_poly.type
_entity_poly.pdbx_seq_one_letter_code
_entity_poly.pdbx_strand_id
1 'polypeptide(L)'
;MVPQTRMKRKQSPTLPPTVSVSKRARHDIYFVLCGDSSVNDNKYAFAGCPETYENAIGIAVETLGRYMSNPSPETIVLRVSHETKSGQMVWADIRPQDWQTVSQLCQEIGVFRVERLRDLRQVVGSASKREISDGLGNTVPAIDVDTTADSQPEAPVVRMFMMNGPISRRALIPVPKTYEAAQVAVFNQFKQYLPAGTPPAHLSLRPATSENSEDCAEVSSENWKIIFPLSKLIVILNEGGPEGLGRLFAIQARYPSCNGIQWRPICLHPMPLAGLEKTDLIQQPSTYQHAVASILTIIDNNPIRKQTLLKELYKTKDQDMKHALDKPFQLAEPLKIKFYTFSGPTVKNLVNRDPMCGNWFDLNATDEAFKIPENAYDNQSEWKKYMPPAGHVIGYSFSA
;
A
#
# COMPACT_ATOMS: atom_id res chain seq x y z
N MET A 1 34.46 73.94 10.79
CA MET A 1 33.16 74.63 10.59
C MET A 1 32.29 73.71 9.74
N VAL A 2 31.25 73.13 10.34
CA VAL A 2 30.32 72.18 9.71
C VAL A 2 28.90 72.66 10.02
N PRO A 3 27.98 72.79 9.05
CA PRO A 3 26.65 73.33 9.31
C PRO A 3 25.71 72.24 9.84
N GLN A 4 24.92 72.61 10.86
CA GLN A 4 23.84 71.80 11.42
C GLN A 4 22.60 71.87 10.50
N THR A 5 22.14 70.71 10.04
CA THR A 5 20.90 70.58 9.26
C THR A 5 19.72 70.24 10.18
N ARG A 6 18.75 71.14 10.20
CA ARG A 6 17.51 71.13 11.01
C ARG A 6 16.52 70.07 10.49
N MET A 7 16.20 69.05 11.31
CA MET A 7 15.18 68.05 10.98
C MET A 7 13.74 68.64 11.08
N LYS A 8 12.95 68.46 10.01
CA LYS A 8 11.51 68.77 9.96
C LYS A 8 10.69 67.58 10.47
N ARG A 9 9.73 67.88 11.34
CA ARG A 9 8.74 66.98 11.95
C ARG A 9 7.81 66.40 10.85
N LYS A 10 7.80 65.09 10.64
CA LYS A 10 6.84 64.39 9.76
C LYS A 10 5.46 64.33 10.44
N GLN A 11 4.44 64.80 9.73
CA GLN A 11 3.03 64.65 10.09
C GLN A 11 2.57 63.19 9.89
N SER A 12 1.72 62.72 10.79
CA SER A 12 1.10 61.39 10.80
C SER A 12 0.09 61.25 9.64
N PRO A 13 0.03 60.11 8.94
CA PRO A 13 -0.94 59.91 7.87
C PRO A 13 -2.33 59.61 8.44
N THR A 14 -3.31 60.42 8.01
CA THR A 14 -4.74 60.21 8.22
C THR A 14 -5.21 59.00 7.41
N LEU A 15 -5.83 58.01 8.07
CA LEU A 15 -6.38 56.81 7.42
C LEU A 15 -7.58 57.18 6.53
N PRO A 16 -7.68 56.62 5.31
CA PRO A 16 -8.83 56.82 4.43
C PRO A 16 -10.06 56.02 4.90
N PRO A 17 -11.27 56.44 4.52
CA PRO A 17 -12.52 55.82 4.94
C PRO A 17 -12.69 54.40 4.40
N THR A 18 -13.22 53.53 5.25
CA THR A 18 -13.55 52.12 4.98
C THR A 18 -14.50 52.02 3.79
N VAL A 19 -13.99 51.50 2.67
CA VAL A 19 -14.77 51.22 1.46
C VAL A 19 -15.69 50.02 1.74
N SER A 20 -16.99 50.22 1.58
CA SER A 20 -18.02 49.18 1.60
C SER A 20 -17.70 48.08 0.58
N VAL A 21 -17.53 46.85 1.06
CA VAL A 21 -17.26 45.66 0.27
C VAL A 21 -18.35 45.49 -0.80
N SER A 22 -17.96 45.59 -2.06
CA SER A 22 -18.83 45.32 -3.20
C SER A 22 -19.36 43.90 -3.13
N LYS A 23 -20.67 43.70 -3.32
CA LYS A 23 -21.31 42.39 -3.53
C LYS A 23 -20.56 41.65 -4.64
N ARG A 24 -19.62 40.76 -4.28
CA ARG A 24 -18.97 39.85 -5.23
C ARG A 24 -20.07 39.00 -5.85
N ALA A 25 -20.04 38.86 -7.17
CA ALA A 25 -20.91 37.94 -7.89
C ALA A 25 -20.85 36.57 -7.19
N ARG A 26 -22.03 35.99 -6.90
CA ARG A 26 -22.11 34.63 -6.38
C ARG A 26 -21.40 33.72 -7.39
N HIS A 27 -20.36 33.02 -6.94
CA HIS A 27 -19.64 32.10 -7.82
C HIS A 27 -20.49 30.84 -7.94
N ASP A 28 -20.60 30.28 -9.12
CA ASP A 28 -21.29 29.00 -9.33
C ASP A 28 -20.32 27.84 -9.12
N ILE A 29 -20.85 26.66 -8.76
CA ILE A 29 -20.07 25.45 -8.47
C ILE A 29 -20.60 24.28 -9.33
N TYR A 30 -19.68 23.43 -9.77
CA TYR A 30 -19.95 22.16 -10.42
C TYR A 30 -19.82 21.01 -9.41
N PHE A 31 -20.89 20.26 -9.22
CA PHE A 31 -20.85 18.98 -8.52
C PHE A 31 -20.52 17.86 -9.51
N VAL A 32 -19.57 16.99 -9.16
CA VAL A 32 -19.05 15.92 -10.02
C VAL A 32 -19.28 14.56 -9.36
N LEU A 33 -20.12 13.73 -9.94
CA LEU A 33 -20.22 12.31 -9.57
C LEU A 33 -19.22 11.51 -10.42
N CYS A 34 -18.17 11.00 -9.77
CA CYS A 34 -17.14 10.17 -10.41
C CYS A 34 -17.70 8.78 -10.71
N GLY A 35 -17.58 8.32 -11.95
CA GLY A 35 -18.07 6.99 -12.36
C GLY A 35 -17.17 5.83 -11.91
N ASP A 36 -17.76 4.67 -11.64
CA ASP A 36 -17.05 3.42 -11.33
C ASP A 36 -16.40 2.84 -12.60
N SER A 37 -15.23 3.36 -12.96
CA SER A 37 -14.11 2.80 -13.72
C SER A 37 -14.30 1.98 -15.02
N SER A 38 -15.50 1.71 -15.52
CA SER A 38 -15.72 0.88 -16.71
C SER A 38 -16.31 1.64 -17.91
N VAL A 39 -16.99 2.76 -17.68
CA VAL A 39 -17.49 3.66 -18.73
C VAL A 39 -17.31 5.09 -18.23
N ASN A 40 -16.55 5.89 -18.96
CA ASN A 40 -15.87 7.11 -18.52
C ASN A 40 -16.80 8.34 -18.40
N ASP A 41 -17.94 8.17 -17.74
CA ASP A 41 -19.09 9.06 -17.85
C ASP A 41 -19.34 9.80 -16.54
N ASN A 42 -18.40 10.66 -16.13
CA ASN A 42 -18.60 11.58 -15.02
C ASN A 42 -19.88 12.40 -15.23
N LYS A 43 -20.71 12.48 -14.20
CA LYS A 43 -21.95 13.27 -14.26
C LYS A 43 -21.75 14.59 -13.53
N TYR A 44 -22.13 15.68 -14.18
CA TYR A 44 -21.96 17.03 -13.67
C TYR A 44 -23.32 17.65 -13.37
N ALA A 45 -23.40 18.38 -12.27
CA ALA A 45 -24.52 19.26 -11.95
C ALA A 45 -24.00 20.66 -11.64
N PHE A 46 -24.65 21.66 -12.23
CA PHE A 46 -24.31 23.06 -12.03
C PHE A 46 -25.31 23.71 -11.08
N ALA A 47 -24.81 24.42 -10.06
CA ALA A 47 -25.66 25.12 -9.10
C ALA A 47 -24.95 26.37 -8.56
N GLY A 48 -25.74 27.34 -8.06
CA GLY A 48 -25.18 28.48 -7.34
C GLY A 48 -24.49 28.03 -6.04
N CYS A 49 -23.40 28.69 -5.65
CA CYS A 49 -22.62 28.31 -4.46
C CYS A 49 -23.49 28.26 -3.18
N PRO A 50 -23.66 27.07 -2.58
CA PRO A 50 -24.39 26.88 -1.33
C PRO A 50 -23.71 27.57 -0.14
N GLU A 51 -24.50 28.20 0.73
CA GLU A 51 -23.96 28.88 1.93
C GLU A 51 -23.46 27.91 3.02
N THR A 52 -23.94 26.66 3.02
CA THR A 52 -23.57 25.64 4.01
C THR A 52 -23.26 24.31 3.35
N TYR A 53 -22.49 23.48 4.06
CA TYR A 53 -22.14 22.14 3.62
C TYR A 53 -23.38 21.26 3.47
N GLU A 54 -24.34 21.40 4.39
CA GLU A 54 -25.60 20.65 4.39
C GLU A 54 -26.47 21.03 3.18
N ASN A 55 -26.51 22.32 2.82
CA ASN A 55 -27.21 22.78 1.62
C ASN A 55 -26.52 22.23 0.35
N ALA A 56 -25.19 22.17 0.35
CA ALA A 56 -24.43 21.59 -0.76
C ALA A 56 -24.73 20.09 -0.93
N ILE A 57 -24.81 19.34 0.17
CA ILE A 57 -25.24 17.93 0.14
C ILE A 57 -26.67 17.81 -0.37
N GLY A 58 -27.60 18.65 0.09
CA GLY A 58 -28.99 18.66 -0.37
C GLY A 58 -29.07 18.85 -1.89
N ILE A 59 -28.34 19.82 -2.43
CA ILE A 59 -28.26 20.08 -3.87
C ILE A 59 -27.63 18.91 -4.62
N ALA A 60 -26.56 18.30 -4.09
CA ALA A 60 -25.93 17.14 -4.71
C ALA A 60 -26.89 15.93 -4.77
N VAL A 61 -27.64 15.67 -3.70
CA VAL A 61 -28.66 14.60 -3.65
C VAL A 61 -29.80 14.89 -4.63
N GLU A 62 -30.29 16.13 -4.67
CA GLU A 62 -31.37 16.54 -5.57
C GLU A 62 -30.98 16.40 -7.05
N THR A 63 -29.77 16.84 -7.41
CA THR A 63 -29.34 16.94 -8.81
C THR A 63 -28.70 15.67 -9.34
N LEU A 64 -27.86 15.02 -8.53
CA LEU A 64 -27.08 13.84 -8.94
C LEU A 64 -27.61 12.54 -8.35
N GLY A 65 -28.51 12.59 -7.36
CA GLY A 65 -29.00 11.40 -6.67
C GLY A 65 -29.69 10.38 -7.58
N ARG A 66 -30.29 10.80 -8.70
CA ARG A 66 -30.88 9.88 -9.70
C ARG A 66 -29.87 8.94 -10.36
N TYR A 67 -28.58 9.25 -10.26
CA TYR A 67 -27.47 8.42 -10.77
C TYR A 67 -26.84 7.56 -9.67
N MET A 68 -27.37 7.59 -8.45
CA MET A 68 -26.82 6.92 -7.27
C MET A 68 -27.85 5.93 -6.70
N SER A 69 -27.38 4.83 -6.11
CA SER A 69 -28.23 3.90 -5.39
C SER A 69 -28.47 4.39 -3.96
N ASN A 70 -29.72 4.74 -3.61
CA ASN A 70 -30.15 5.23 -2.30
C ASN A 70 -29.36 6.47 -1.80
N PRO A 71 -29.37 7.59 -2.55
CA PRO A 71 -28.73 8.82 -2.11
C PRO A 71 -29.48 9.40 -0.90
N SER A 72 -28.74 9.75 0.14
CA SER A 72 -29.26 10.48 1.30
C SER A 72 -28.17 11.39 1.82
N PRO A 73 -28.50 12.48 2.55
CA PRO A 73 -27.48 13.34 3.15
C PRO A 73 -26.49 12.59 4.04
N GLU A 74 -26.92 11.45 4.57
CA GLU A 74 -26.21 10.55 5.46
C GLU A 74 -25.27 9.54 4.78
N THR A 75 -25.43 9.36 3.46
CA THR A 75 -24.66 8.42 2.63
C THR A 75 -23.78 9.13 1.61
N ILE A 76 -23.73 10.47 1.65
CA ILE A 76 -22.98 11.30 0.73
C ILE A 76 -21.89 12.07 1.48
N VAL A 77 -20.70 12.14 0.88
CA VAL A 77 -19.61 13.01 1.30
C VAL A 77 -19.15 13.85 0.11
N LEU A 78 -18.84 15.12 0.37
CA LEU A 78 -18.29 16.02 -0.62
C LEU A 78 -16.77 16.02 -0.53
N ARG A 79 -16.10 15.96 -1.68
CA ARG A 79 -14.64 15.96 -1.79
C ARG A 79 -14.14 17.09 -2.68
N VAL A 80 -12.94 17.57 -2.38
CA VAL A 80 -12.22 18.50 -3.25
C VAL A 80 -11.09 17.76 -3.96
N SER A 81 -10.87 18.05 -5.23
CA SER A 81 -9.74 17.49 -5.97
C SER A 81 -8.46 18.26 -5.61
N HIS A 82 -7.37 17.54 -5.41
CA HIS A 82 -6.07 18.12 -5.12
C HIS A 82 -4.99 17.39 -5.91
N GLU A 83 -4.10 18.15 -6.53
CA GLU A 83 -2.91 17.59 -7.17
C GLU A 83 -1.84 17.38 -6.10
N THR A 84 -1.39 16.15 -5.92
CA THR A 84 -0.30 15.82 -5.01
C THR A 84 1.03 16.37 -5.54
N LYS A 85 2.08 16.37 -4.70
CA LYS A 85 3.44 16.71 -5.13
C LYS A 85 3.97 15.84 -6.28
N SER A 86 3.39 14.64 -6.49
CA SER A 86 3.74 13.73 -7.57
C SER A 86 2.94 13.97 -8.87
N GLY A 87 2.07 15.00 -8.91
CA GLY A 87 1.19 15.28 -10.05
C GLY A 87 -0.04 14.37 -10.14
N GLN A 88 -0.32 13.58 -9.09
CA GLN A 88 -1.50 12.71 -9.06
C GLN A 88 -2.71 13.48 -8.53
N MET A 89 -3.85 13.38 -9.22
CA MET A 89 -5.11 13.91 -8.71
C MET A 89 -5.68 12.96 -7.65
N VAL A 90 -5.92 13.49 -6.46
CA VAL A 90 -6.60 12.79 -5.36
C VAL A 90 -7.83 13.56 -4.91
N TRP A 91 -8.81 12.88 -4.34
CA TRP A 91 -10.02 13.49 -3.78
C TRP A 91 -9.96 13.46 -2.25
N ALA A 92 -10.03 14.62 -1.61
CA ALA A 92 -9.97 14.77 -0.16
C ALA A 92 -11.35 15.14 0.41
N ASP A 93 -11.77 14.50 1.51
CA ASP A 93 -13.01 14.80 2.21
C ASP A 93 -13.05 16.25 2.72
N ILE A 94 -14.14 16.95 2.46
CA ILE A 94 -14.38 18.31 2.97
C ILE A 94 -15.09 18.21 4.33
N ARG A 95 -14.51 18.77 5.38
CA ARG A 95 -15.22 18.88 6.67
C ARG A 95 -16.27 20.00 6.58
N PRO A 96 -17.45 19.87 7.23
CA PRO A 96 -18.49 20.89 7.17
C PRO A 96 -18.01 22.31 7.52
N GLN A 97 -17.14 22.43 8.53
CA GLN A 97 -16.55 23.70 8.98
C GLN A 97 -15.59 24.36 7.98
N ASP A 98 -15.03 23.61 7.02
CA ASP A 98 -14.11 24.13 6.01
C ASP A 98 -14.84 24.53 4.71
N TRP A 99 -16.15 24.28 4.62
CA TRP A 99 -16.95 24.49 3.41
C TRP A 99 -16.84 25.89 2.84
N GLN A 100 -16.94 26.93 3.67
CA GLN A 100 -16.86 28.32 3.22
C GLN A 100 -15.53 28.64 2.56
N THR A 101 -14.43 28.08 3.04
CA THR A 101 -13.11 28.25 2.43
C THR A 101 -13.02 27.50 1.11
N VAL A 102 -13.46 26.24 1.07
CA VAL A 102 -13.37 25.39 -0.12
C VAL A 102 -14.27 25.90 -1.25
N SER A 103 -15.51 26.24 -0.95
CA SER A 103 -16.50 26.73 -1.93
C SER A 103 -16.15 28.08 -2.56
N GLN A 104 -15.24 28.86 -1.95
CA GLN A 104 -14.71 30.09 -2.52
C GLN A 104 -13.48 29.87 -3.42
N LEU A 105 -12.73 28.79 -3.18
CA LEU A 105 -11.46 28.51 -3.87
C LEU A 105 -11.62 27.50 -5.00
N CYS A 106 -12.62 26.63 -4.93
CA CYS A 106 -12.79 25.50 -5.83
C CYS A 106 -14.10 25.62 -6.61
N GLN A 107 -14.01 25.44 -7.93
CA GLN A 107 -15.18 25.41 -8.81
C GLN A 107 -15.79 24.02 -8.92
N GLU A 108 -15.03 22.96 -8.61
CA GLU A 108 -15.46 21.57 -8.72
C GLU A 108 -15.47 20.89 -7.36
N ILE A 109 -16.58 20.23 -7.04
CA ILE A 109 -16.79 19.47 -5.81
C ILE A 109 -17.23 18.06 -6.19
N GLY A 110 -16.45 17.07 -5.80
CA GLY A 110 -16.74 15.66 -6.02
C GLY A 110 -17.82 15.17 -5.06
N VAL A 111 -18.76 14.37 -5.56
CA VAL A 111 -19.85 13.76 -4.78
C VAL A 111 -19.58 12.27 -4.68
N PHE A 112 -19.33 11.79 -3.48
CA PHE A 112 -18.96 10.39 -3.21
C PHE A 112 -19.98 9.73 -2.29
N ARG A 113 -20.21 8.44 -2.52
CA ARG A 113 -21.02 7.62 -1.62
C ARG A 113 -20.14 7.08 -0.49
N VAL A 114 -20.62 7.21 0.74
CA VAL A 114 -20.03 6.52 1.90
C VAL A 114 -20.81 5.24 2.13
N GLU A 115 -20.18 4.10 1.92
CA GLU A 115 -20.75 2.83 2.35
C GLU A 115 -20.75 2.78 3.87
N ARG A 116 -21.94 2.91 4.47
CA ARG A 116 -22.08 2.69 5.90
C ARG A 116 -21.77 1.22 6.19
N LEU A 117 -20.81 0.98 7.07
CA LEU A 117 -20.50 -0.34 7.64
C LEU A 117 -21.72 -1.08 8.22
N ARG A 118 -22.86 -0.39 8.45
CA ARG A 118 -24.10 -0.97 8.98
C ARG A 118 -24.91 -1.74 7.93
N ASP A 119 -24.85 -1.38 6.65
CA ASP A 119 -25.68 -2.01 5.60
C ASP A 119 -25.21 -3.43 5.28
N LEU A 120 -23.92 -3.73 5.51
CA LEU A 120 -23.36 -5.08 5.45
C LEU A 120 -23.96 -6.04 6.49
N ARG A 121 -24.56 -5.54 7.59
CA ARG A 121 -25.18 -6.41 8.61
C ARG A 121 -26.60 -6.86 8.24
N GLN A 122 -27.36 -6.06 7.49
CA GLN A 122 -28.75 -6.39 7.13
C GLN A 122 -28.85 -7.39 5.97
N VAL A 123 -27.89 -7.37 5.04
CA VAL A 123 -27.84 -8.35 3.94
C VAL A 123 -27.55 -9.76 4.47
N VAL A 124 -26.80 -9.89 5.56
CA VAL A 124 -26.48 -11.19 6.19
C VAL A 124 -27.61 -11.71 7.09
N GLY A 125 -28.43 -10.82 7.67
CA GLY A 125 -29.56 -11.20 8.54
C GLY A 125 -30.79 -11.75 7.81
N SER A 126 -30.89 -11.58 6.50
CA SER A 126 -32.08 -11.92 5.72
C SER A 126 -32.04 -13.30 5.07
N ALA A 127 -30.92 -14.02 5.17
CA ALA A 127 -30.73 -15.34 4.54
C ALA A 127 -31.09 -16.54 5.45
N SER A 128 -31.56 -16.31 6.69
CA SER A 128 -31.85 -17.38 7.65
C SER A 128 -33.26 -17.29 8.23
N LYS A 129 -34.25 -17.59 7.39
CA LYS A 129 -35.57 -18.07 7.83
C LYS A 129 -36.23 -18.84 6.68
N ARG A 130 -35.90 -20.13 6.60
CA ARG A 130 -36.79 -21.13 6.01
C ARG A 130 -37.14 -22.13 7.08
N GLU A 131 -38.44 -22.24 7.27
CA GLU A 131 -39.15 -23.13 8.17
C GLU A 131 -38.85 -24.60 7.83
N ILE A 132 -38.61 -25.40 8.86
CA ILE A 132 -38.94 -26.83 8.85
C ILE A 132 -39.75 -27.07 10.10
N SER A 133 -41.07 -27.18 9.90
CA SER A 133 -41.95 -27.92 10.79
C SER A 133 -41.72 -29.40 10.53
N ASP A 134 -41.57 -30.19 11.59
CA ASP A 134 -42.31 -31.45 11.77
C ASP A 134 -42.07 -31.99 13.18
N GLY A 135 -43.15 -32.45 13.79
CA GLY A 135 -43.19 -32.93 15.17
C GLY A 135 -42.99 -34.43 15.31
N LEU A 136 -42.76 -34.88 16.55
CA LEU A 136 -43.62 -35.83 17.27
C LEU A 136 -43.06 -35.97 18.70
N GLY A 137 -43.97 -36.12 19.67
CA GLY A 137 -43.65 -36.05 21.10
C GLY A 137 -43.10 -37.32 21.72
N ASN A 138 -42.65 -37.17 22.97
CA ASN A 138 -42.94 -38.11 24.06
C ASN A 138 -42.63 -37.48 25.43
N THR A 139 -43.58 -37.62 26.34
CA THR A 139 -43.60 -37.19 27.74
C THR A 139 -43.01 -38.25 28.66
N VAL A 140 -42.03 -37.92 29.51
CA VAL A 140 -41.79 -38.50 30.86
C VAL A 140 -40.98 -37.51 31.73
N PRO A 141 -40.85 -37.68 33.08
CA PRO A 141 -41.36 -36.77 34.08
C PRO A 141 -40.27 -35.93 34.78
N ALA A 142 -40.75 -34.96 35.57
CA ALA A 142 -39.98 -34.01 36.36
C ALA A 142 -38.93 -34.68 37.26
N ILE A 143 -37.68 -34.19 37.15
CA ILE A 143 -36.61 -34.37 38.11
C ILE A 143 -36.09 -32.98 38.47
N ASP A 144 -35.89 -32.81 39.77
CA ASP A 144 -35.59 -31.57 40.47
C ASP A 144 -34.36 -30.82 39.97
N VAL A 145 -34.51 -29.51 40.09
CA VAL A 145 -33.60 -28.42 39.81
C VAL A 145 -32.29 -28.58 40.57
N ASP A 146 -31.18 -28.73 39.83
CA ASP A 146 -29.86 -28.33 40.33
C ASP A 146 -29.22 -27.38 39.31
N THR A 147 -29.04 -26.13 39.72
CA THR A 147 -28.67 -25.01 38.85
C THR A 147 -27.15 -24.97 38.74
N THR A 148 -26.58 -25.88 37.96
CA THR A 148 -25.20 -25.75 37.47
C THR A 148 -25.25 -25.07 36.11
N ALA A 149 -24.48 -23.98 35.99
CA ALA A 149 -24.45 -23.13 34.81
C ALA A 149 -24.09 -23.94 33.55
N ASP A 150 -25.13 -24.29 32.80
CA ASP A 150 -25.07 -24.96 31.52
C ASP A 150 -24.56 -23.95 30.48
N SER A 151 -23.24 -23.72 30.49
CA SER A 151 -22.58 -22.96 29.43
C SER A 151 -22.65 -23.80 28.16
N GLN A 152 -23.70 -23.59 27.37
CA GLN A 152 -23.81 -24.17 26.04
C GLN A 152 -22.48 -23.95 25.29
N PRO A 153 -21.90 -24.99 24.66
CA PRO A 153 -20.67 -24.82 23.90
C PRO A 153 -20.94 -23.80 22.79
N GLU A 154 -20.37 -22.59 22.92
CA GLU A 154 -20.43 -21.57 21.88
C GLU A 154 -19.95 -22.22 20.59
N ALA A 155 -20.79 -22.15 19.55
CA ALA A 155 -20.44 -22.67 18.23
C ALA A 155 -19.07 -22.12 17.84
N PRO A 156 -18.13 -22.97 17.38
CA PRO A 156 -16.79 -22.52 17.06
C PRO A 156 -16.90 -21.43 16.02
N VAL A 157 -16.45 -20.23 16.38
CA VAL A 157 -16.35 -19.13 15.45
C VAL A 157 -15.48 -19.63 14.28
N VAL A 158 -15.82 -19.25 13.05
CA VAL A 158 -15.04 -19.62 11.87
C VAL A 158 -14.64 -18.33 11.15
N ARG A 159 -13.43 -18.30 10.58
CA ARG A 159 -12.94 -17.14 9.81
C ARG A 159 -12.38 -17.55 8.47
N MET A 160 -12.44 -16.62 7.52
CA MET A 160 -11.89 -16.78 6.19
C MET A 160 -10.39 -16.55 6.23
N PHE A 161 -9.63 -17.56 5.84
CA PHE A 161 -8.20 -17.47 5.62
C PHE A 161 -7.93 -17.50 4.12
N MET A 162 -7.06 -16.62 3.65
CA MET A 162 -6.70 -16.53 2.24
C MET A 162 -5.20 -16.59 2.06
N MET A 163 -4.74 -17.53 1.24
CA MET A 163 -3.35 -17.61 0.84
C MET A 163 -3.21 -16.98 -0.55
N ASN A 164 -2.39 -15.93 -0.63
CA ASN A 164 -2.10 -15.26 -1.89
C ASN A 164 -1.05 -16.05 -2.68
N GLY A 165 -1.33 -16.27 -3.95
CA GLY A 165 -0.52 -17.01 -4.91
C GLY A 165 -1.17 -16.91 -6.30
N PRO A 166 -0.63 -17.58 -7.33
CA PRO A 166 -1.19 -17.51 -8.69
C PRO A 166 -2.66 -17.91 -8.79
N ILE A 167 -3.13 -18.70 -7.83
CA ILE A 167 -4.56 -18.93 -7.63
C ILE A 167 -4.84 -18.63 -6.16
N SER A 168 -5.62 -17.57 -5.89
CA SER A 168 -6.07 -17.27 -4.54
C SER A 168 -6.87 -18.45 -3.98
N ARG A 169 -6.47 -18.92 -2.80
CA ARG A 169 -7.14 -20.04 -2.12
C ARG A 169 -7.73 -19.54 -0.81
N ARG A 170 -8.98 -19.92 -0.56
CA ARG A 170 -9.75 -19.52 0.61
C ARG A 170 -10.21 -20.74 1.39
N ALA A 171 -10.11 -20.68 2.72
CA ALA A 171 -10.61 -21.73 3.60
C ALA A 171 -11.22 -21.11 4.85
N LEU A 172 -12.29 -21.74 5.33
CA LEU A 172 -12.92 -21.42 6.60
C LEU A 172 -12.25 -22.28 7.69
N ILE A 173 -11.53 -21.64 8.62
CA ILE A 173 -10.80 -22.34 9.69
C ILE A 173 -11.41 -21.96 11.05
N PRO A 174 -11.73 -22.93 11.93
CA PRO A 174 -12.20 -22.68 13.29
C PRO A 174 -11.22 -21.81 14.08
N VAL A 175 -11.73 -20.89 14.91
CA VAL A 175 -10.90 -19.92 15.64
C VAL A 175 -9.91 -20.58 16.59
N PRO A 176 -8.60 -20.46 16.32
CA PRO A 176 -7.57 -20.92 17.22
C PRO A 176 -7.37 -19.90 18.35
N LYS A 177 -7.24 -20.37 19.60
CA LYS A 177 -7.09 -19.49 20.79
C LYS A 177 -5.76 -18.75 20.85
N THR A 178 -4.75 -19.18 20.09
CA THR A 178 -3.42 -18.58 20.03
C THR A 178 -2.96 -18.41 18.58
N TYR A 179 -1.98 -17.54 18.37
CA TYR A 179 -1.39 -17.29 17.05
C TYR A 179 -0.72 -18.54 16.49
N GLU A 180 0.03 -19.28 17.32
CA GLU A 180 0.75 -20.49 16.94
C GLU A 180 -0.22 -21.62 16.57
N ALA A 181 -1.32 -21.76 17.32
CA ALA A 181 -2.37 -22.71 16.98
C ALA A 181 -3.00 -22.35 15.62
N ALA A 182 -3.12 -21.05 15.30
CA ALA A 182 -3.60 -20.61 14.01
C ALA A 182 -2.62 -20.91 12.89
N GLN A 183 -1.32 -20.70 13.10
CA GLN A 183 -0.29 -21.07 12.14
C GLN A 183 -0.35 -22.57 11.82
N VAL A 184 -0.49 -23.43 12.84
CA VAL A 184 -0.61 -24.89 12.66
C VAL A 184 -1.90 -25.27 11.92
N ALA A 185 -3.04 -24.66 12.28
CA ALA A 185 -4.30 -24.94 11.62
C ALA A 185 -4.27 -24.53 10.13
N VAL A 186 -3.75 -23.34 9.86
CA VAL A 186 -3.51 -22.84 8.50
C VAL A 186 -2.56 -23.76 7.75
N PHE A 187 -1.42 -24.11 8.34
CA PHE A 187 -0.46 -25.01 7.73
C PHE A 187 -1.13 -26.32 7.30
N ASN A 188 -1.87 -26.97 8.19
CA ASN A 188 -2.54 -28.23 7.86
C ASN A 188 -3.54 -28.09 6.71
N GLN A 189 -4.25 -26.96 6.66
CA GLN A 189 -5.23 -26.66 5.61
C GLN A 189 -4.58 -26.36 4.25
N PHE A 190 -3.44 -25.68 4.24
CA PHE A 190 -2.79 -25.17 3.02
C PHE A 190 -1.50 -25.92 2.65
N LYS A 191 -1.08 -26.95 3.40
CA LYS A 191 0.22 -27.66 3.24
C LYS A 191 0.57 -28.06 1.81
N GLN A 192 -0.42 -28.49 1.02
CA GLN A 192 -0.21 -28.96 -0.35
C GLN A 192 0.16 -27.84 -1.33
N TYR A 193 -0.08 -26.59 -0.94
CA TYR A 193 0.23 -25.40 -1.72
C TYR A 193 1.46 -24.67 -1.17
N LEU A 194 2.00 -25.10 -0.04
CA LEU A 194 3.22 -24.55 0.54
C LEU A 194 4.44 -25.29 -0.02
N PRO A 195 5.59 -24.61 -0.17
CA PRO A 195 6.86 -25.26 -0.48
C PRO A 195 7.16 -26.42 0.47
N ALA A 196 7.72 -27.51 -0.07
CA ALA A 196 8.11 -28.67 0.73
C ALA A 196 9.04 -28.25 1.88
N GLY A 197 8.75 -28.71 3.10
CA GLY A 197 9.53 -28.38 4.29
C GLY A 197 9.20 -27.05 4.96
N THR A 198 8.18 -26.31 4.51
CA THR A 198 7.72 -25.09 5.21
C THR A 198 7.23 -25.45 6.62
N PRO A 199 7.83 -24.96 7.71
CA PRO A 199 7.30 -25.18 9.04
C PRO A 199 6.13 -24.20 9.32
N PRO A 200 5.14 -24.58 10.16
CA PRO A 200 4.02 -23.71 10.50
C PRO A 200 4.43 -22.34 11.04
N ALA A 201 5.48 -22.30 11.86
CA ALA A 201 5.99 -21.08 12.49
C ALA A 201 6.43 -20.00 11.48
N HIS A 202 6.65 -20.37 10.22
CA HIS A 202 7.00 -19.42 9.17
C HIS A 202 5.78 -18.82 8.43
N LEU A 203 4.56 -19.19 8.81
CA LEU A 203 3.36 -18.60 8.24
C LEU A 203 3.00 -17.34 9.02
N SER A 204 3.02 -16.19 8.37
CA SER A 204 2.55 -14.93 8.92
C SER A 204 1.07 -14.75 8.62
N LEU A 205 0.31 -14.41 9.65
CA LEU A 205 -1.14 -14.30 9.60
C LEU A 205 -1.50 -12.82 9.78
N ARG A 206 -1.92 -12.19 8.69
CA ARG A 206 -2.24 -10.76 8.65
C ARG A 206 -3.75 -10.56 8.63
N PRO A 207 -4.38 -10.24 9.78
CA PRO A 207 -5.80 -9.98 9.82
C PRO A 207 -6.15 -8.69 9.05
N ALA A 208 -7.32 -8.72 8.43
CA ALA A 208 -7.94 -7.66 7.66
C ALA A 208 -9.36 -7.40 8.21
N THR A 209 -9.74 -6.13 8.30
CA THR A 209 -11.07 -5.72 8.82
C THR A 209 -12.15 -5.77 7.74
N SER A 210 -11.73 -5.76 6.48
CA SER A 210 -12.56 -5.93 5.30
C SER A 210 -12.33 -7.31 4.66
N GLU A 211 -12.98 -7.57 3.53
CA GLU A 211 -12.71 -8.74 2.69
C GLU A 211 -11.64 -8.47 1.63
N ASN A 212 -11.04 -7.27 1.64
CA ASN A 212 -9.90 -6.92 0.80
C ASN A 212 -8.62 -7.46 1.47
N SER A 213 -7.62 -7.89 0.71
CA SER A 213 -6.29 -8.22 1.28
C SER A 213 -5.40 -7.01 1.48
N GLU A 214 -5.70 -5.90 0.82
CA GLU A 214 -4.86 -4.69 0.87
C GLU A 214 -4.92 -3.98 2.23
N ASP A 215 -5.95 -4.21 3.04
CA ASP A 215 -6.08 -3.66 4.40
C ASP A 215 -5.50 -4.59 5.49
N CYS A 216 -4.78 -5.64 5.10
CA CYS A 216 -4.16 -6.55 6.06
C CYS A 216 -3.04 -5.85 6.84
N ALA A 217 -2.99 -6.10 8.15
CA ALA A 217 -1.98 -5.53 9.03
C ALA A 217 -1.14 -6.63 9.68
N GLU A 218 0.12 -6.31 9.96
CA GLU A 218 0.96 -7.15 10.81
C GLU A 218 0.50 -7.06 12.27
N VAL A 219 0.38 -8.21 12.93
CA VAL A 219 -0.12 -8.31 14.30
C VAL A 219 0.86 -9.15 15.11
N SER A 220 1.28 -8.61 16.26
CA SER A 220 2.05 -9.39 17.24
C SER A 220 1.21 -10.53 17.81
N SER A 221 1.84 -11.65 18.12
CA SER A 221 1.19 -12.84 18.68
C SER A 221 0.38 -12.53 19.95
N GLU A 222 0.84 -11.58 20.77
CA GLU A 222 0.17 -11.10 21.99
C GLU A 222 -1.19 -10.45 21.71
N ASN A 223 -1.32 -9.75 20.58
CA ASN A 223 -2.54 -9.03 20.20
C ASN A 223 -3.54 -9.89 19.43
N TRP A 224 -3.18 -11.14 19.10
CA TRP A 224 -4.01 -12.04 18.29
C TRP A 224 -5.41 -12.21 18.85
N LYS A 225 -5.54 -12.46 20.15
CA LYS A 225 -6.85 -12.68 20.81
C LYS A 225 -7.80 -11.48 20.70
N ILE A 226 -7.25 -10.27 20.60
CA ILE A 226 -8.02 -9.02 20.54
C ILE A 226 -8.42 -8.72 19.09
N ILE A 227 -7.48 -8.85 18.16
CA ILE A 227 -7.68 -8.44 16.77
C ILE A 227 -8.44 -9.49 15.98
N PHE A 228 -8.19 -10.76 16.24
CA PHE A 228 -8.77 -11.87 15.48
C PHE A 228 -10.31 -11.82 15.42
N PRO A 229 -11.06 -11.64 16.53
CA PRO A 229 -12.53 -11.60 16.48
C PRO A 229 -13.08 -10.49 15.58
N LEU A 230 -12.32 -9.40 15.42
CA LEU A 230 -12.66 -8.23 14.60
C LEU A 230 -12.30 -8.43 13.12
N SER A 231 -11.45 -9.40 12.80
CA SER A 231 -11.05 -9.67 11.42
C SER A 231 -12.17 -10.36 10.65
N LYS A 232 -12.35 -9.96 9.38
CA LYS A 232 -13.20 -10.63 8.40
C LYS A 232 -12.41 -11.62 7.56
N LEU A 233 -11.16 -11.28 7.30
CA LEU A 233 -10.22 -12.02 6.47
C LEU A 233 -8.87 -12.12 7.18
N ILE A 234 -8.17 -13.23 7.00
CA ILE A 234 -6.78 -13.37 7.45
C ILE A 234 -5.94 -13.80 6.26
N VAL A 235 -5.04 -12.93 5.86
CA VAL A 235 -4.10 -13.20 4.76
C VAL A 235 -2.95 -14.04 5.31
N ILE A 236 -2.66 -15.14 4.64
CA ILE A 236 -1.56 -16.04 4.96
C ILE A 236 -0.39 -15.68 4.05
N LEU A 237 0.69 -15.23 4.66
CA LEU A 237 1.96 -15.02 3.98
C LEU A 237 2.92 -16.12 4.41
N ASN A 238 3.52 -16.80 3.44
CA ASN A 238 4.61 -17.73 3.74
C ASN A 238 5.91 -16.94 3.84
N GLU A 239 6.21 -16.44 5.03
CA GLU A 239 7.49 -15.79 5.31
C GLU A 239 8.64 -16.81 5.30
N GLY A 240 8.34 -18.10 5.27
CA GLY A 240 9.25 -19.25 5.33
C GLY A 240 9.70 -19.89 4.04
N GLY A 241 9.05 -19.55 2.93
CA GLY A 241 9.37 -20.13 1.64
C GLY A 241 10.72 -19.61 1.14
N PRO A 242 11.37 -20.31 0.19
CA PRO A 242 12.53 -19.76 -0.51
C PRO A 242 12.24 -18.38 -1.11
N GLU A 243 10.99 -18.01 -1.36
CA GLU A 243 10.62 -16.69 -1.89
C GLU A 243 10.43 -15.60 -0.81
N GLY A 244 10.26 -15.96 0.47
CA GLY A 244 9.87 -15.04 1.55
C GLY A 244 10.88 -14.87 2.70
N LEU A 245 11.78 -15.84 2.94
CA LEU A 245 12.76 -15.71 4.03
C LEU A 245 13.88 -14.77 3.65
N GLY A 246 13.84 -13.57 4.20
CA GLY A 246 14.98 -12.66 4.19
C GLY A 246 15.41 -12.33 2.77
N ARG A 247 14.55 -12.33 1.75
CA ARG A 247 14.96 -11.88 0.42
C ARG A 247 14.62 -10.42 0.20
N LEU A 248 15.48 -9.73 -0.54
CA LEU A 248 15.30 -8.35 -0.96
C LEU A 248 15.19 -8.29 -2.47
N PHE A 249 14.32 -7.42 -2.97
CA PHE A 249 14.33 -7.05 -4.38
C PHE A 249 15.56 -6.21 -4.67
N ALA A 250 16.45 -6.70 -5.51
CA ALA A 250 17.66 -6.00 -5.90
C ALA A 250 17.43 -5.25 -7.21
N ILE A 251 17.48 -3.93 -7.17
CA ILE A 251 17.36 -3.10 -8.37
C ILE A 251 18.62 -2.31 -8.62
N GLN A 252 18.98 -2.21 -9.90
CA GLN A 252 20.16 -1.48 -10.33
C GLN A 252 19.78 -0.06 -10.73
N ALA A 253 20.60 0.90 -10.36
CA ALA A 253 20.56 2.23 -10.97
C ALA A 253 20.97 2.12 -12.45
N ARG A 254 20.20 2.73 -13.34
CA ARG A 254 20.66 2.99 -14.70
C ARG A 254 21.91 3.87 -14.61
N TYR A 255 22.96 3.41 -15.28
CA TYR A 255 24.25 4.09 -15.36
C TYR A 255 24.10 5.56 -15.70
N PRO A 256 24.94 6.41 -15.09
CA PRO A 256 24.57 7.74 -14.68
C PRO A 256 23.93 8.47 -15.83
N SER A 257 22.60 8.59 -15.76
CA SER A 257 21.92 9.56 -16.58
C SER A 257 22.46 10.92 -16.14
N CYS A 258 22.67 11.84 -17.08
CA CYS A 258 23.08 13.21 -16.78
C CYS A 258 22.11 13.94 -15.80
N ASN A 259 20.96 13.36 -15.50
CA ASN A 259 19.86 13.94 -14.74
C ASN A 259 19.62 13.25 -13.37
N GLY A 260 20.62 12.55 -12.82
CA GLY A 260 20.52 11.91 -11.50
C GLY A 260 20.34 10.38 -11.56
N ILE A 261 20.01 9.78 -10.40
CA ILE A 261 19.88 8.33 -10.25
C ILE A 261 18.50 7.88 -10.73
N GLN A 262 18.46 7.15 -11.85
CA GLN A 262 17.25 6.49 -12.31
C GLN A 262 17.31 5.01 -11.94
N TRP A 263 16.30 4.50 -11.25
CA TRP A 263 16.26 3.09 -10.88
C TRP A 263 15.57 2.25 -11.96
N ARG A 264 16.00 1.00 -12.12
CA ARG A 264 15.23 0.04 -12.94
C ARG A 264 13.83 -0.15 -12.31
N PRO A 265 12.75 -0.14 -13.12
CA PRO A 265 11.41 -0.47 -12.62
C PRO A 265 11.36 -1.86 -12.00
N ILE A 266 10.45 -2.05 -11.06
CA ILE A 266 10.21 -3.37 -10.47
C ILE A 266 9.21 -4.14 -11.34
N CYS A 267 9.55 -5.38 -11.66
CA CYS A 267 8.71 -6.36 -12.35
C CYS A 267 8.64 -7.62 -11.49
N LEU A 268 7.48 -7.82 -10.85
CA LEU A 268 7.22 -9.01 -10.02
C LEU A 268 6.86 -10.25 -10.83
N HIS A 269 6.36 -10.04 -12.06
CA HIS A 269 5.79 -11.08 -12.88
C HIS A 269 6.84 -12.13 -13.31
N PRO A 270 6.54 -13.43 -13.19
CA PRO A 270 7.49 -14.50 -13.51
C PRO A 270 7.69 -14.71 -15.00
N MET A 271 6.69 -14.40 -15.84
CA MET A 271 6.87 -14.43 -17.30
C MET A 271 7.33 -13.06 -17.79
N PRO A 272 8.48 -12.97 -18.49
CA PRO A 272 8.92 -11.73 -19.09
C PRO A 272 7.93 -11.36 -20.20
N LEU A 273 7.16 -10.28 -19.97
CA LEU A 273 6.55 -9.55 -21.08
C LEU A 273 7.69 -9.07 -21.98
N ALA A 274 7.49 -9.15 -23.30
CA ALA A 274 8.56 -9.00 -24.30
C ALA A 274 9.52 -7.83 -23.99
N GLY A 275 10.76 -8.18 -23.65
CA GLY A 275 11.86 -7.23 -23.44
C GLY A 275 12.09 -6.75 -22.01
N LEU A 276 11.33 -7.20 -21.01
CA LEU A 276 11.53 -6.81 -19.61
C LEU A 276 12.03 -7.98 -18.75
N GLU A 277 13.13 -7.73 -18.04
CA GLU A 277 13.72 -8.69 -17.11
C GLU A 277 12.95 -8.72 -15.79
N LYS A 278 12.73 -9.92 -15.23
CA LYS A 278 12.21 -10.10 -13.87
C LYS A 278 13.16 -9.40 -12.88
N THR A 279 12.60 -8.73 -11.87
CA THR A 279 13.44 -8.14 -10.81
C THR A 279 14.16 -9.23 -10.04
N ASP A 280 15.47 -9.05 -9.84
CA ASP A 280 16.29 -10.00 -9.12
C ASP A 280 15.94 -10.02 -7.62
N LEU A 281 16.05 -11.20 -7.02
CA LEU A 281 15.92 -11.40 -5.58
C LEU A 281 17.26 -11.84 -5.01
N ILE A 282 17.74 -11.16 -3.96
CA ILE A 282 18.91 -11.56 -3.19
C ILE A 282 18.51 -11.97 -1.79
N GLN A 283 19.31 -12.82 -1.14
CA GLN A 283 19.24 -12.98 0.31
C GLN A 283 19.66 -11.68 0.99
N GLN A 284 19.02 -11.38 2.12
CA GLN A 284 19.22 -10.17 2.91
C GLN A 284 20.65 -10.25 3.43
N PRO A 285 21.52 -9.37 2.93
CA PRO A 285 22.94 -9.53 3.17
C PRO A 285 23.26 -9.08 4.59
N SER A 286 23.90 -9.96 5.36
CA SER A 286 24.35 -9.68 6.72
C SER A 286 25.60 -8.78 6.78
N THR A 287 26.29 -8.59 5.65
CA THR A 287 27.47 -7.73 5.47
C THR A 287 27.48 -7.11 4.06
N TYR A 288 28.25 -6.04 3.87
CA TYR A 288 28.49 -5.45 2.56
C TYR A 288 29.09 -6.45 1.56
N GLN A 289 30.07 -7.26 1.98
CA GLN A 289 30.72 -8.25 1.12
C GLN A 289 29.74 -9.33 0.65
N HIS A 290 28.80 -9.74 1.52
CA HIS A 290 27.73 -10.67 1.14
C HIS A 290 26.76 -10.03 0.13
N ALA A 291 26.46 -8.73 0.29
CA ALA A 291 25.66 -7.99 -0.69
C ALA A 291 26.36 -7.92 -2.06
N VAL A 292 27.64 -7.55 -2.07
CA VAL A 292 28.46 -7.51 -3.30
C VAL A 292 28.47 -8.88 -3.97
N ALA A 293 28.79 -9.96 -3.26
CA ALA A 293 28.81 -11.31 -3.81
C ALA A 293 27.46 -11.71 -4.42
N SER A 294 26.34 -11.33 -3.78
CA SER A 294 24.99 -11.58 -4.31
C SER A 294 24.74 -10.83 -5.62
N ILE A 295 25.18 -9.57 -5.73
CA ILE A 295 25.08 -8.79 -6.96
C ILE A 295 25.95 -9.37 -8.08
N LEU A 296 27.19 -9.77 -7.78
CA LEU A 296 28.07 -10.38 -8.78
C LEU A 296 27.49 -11.70 -9.31
N THR A 297 26.88 -12.49 -8.43
CA THR A 297 26.18 -13.73 -8.81
C THR A 297 24.99 -13.46 -9.73
N ILE A 298 24.19 -12.42 -9.45
CA ILE A 298 23.11 -11.99 -10.35
C ILE A 298 23.64 -11.64 -11.74
N ILE A 299 24.77 -10.94 -11.80
CA ILE A 299 25.38 -10.51 -13.07
C ILE A 299 25.87 -11.73 -13.85
N ASP A 300 26.55 -12.66 -13.18
CA ASP A 300 27.05 -13.88 -13.82
C ASP A 300 25.93 -14.77 -14.36
N ASN A 301 24.78 -14.80 -13.69
CA ASN A 301 23.61 -15.55 -14.13
C ASN A 301 22.86 -14.91 -15.31
N ASN A 302 23.21 -13.68 -15.71
CA ASN A 302 22.61 -12.98 -16.84
C ASN A 302 23.70 -12.54 -17.85
N PRO A 303 23.98 -13.36 -18.89
CA PRO A 303 25.04 -13.08 -19.86
C PRO A 303 24.87 -11.75 -20.60
N ILE A 304 23.64 -11.35 -20.90
CA ILE A 304 23.33 -10.09 -21.60
C ILE A 304 23.69 -8.90 -20.71
N ARG A 305 23.28 -8.96 -19.44
CA ARG A 305 23.61 -7.93 -18.45
C ARG A 305 25.11 -7.86 -18.20
N LYS A 306 25.77 -9.01 -18.03
CA LYS A 306 27.23 -9.09 -17.87
C LYS A 306 27.96 -8.48 -19.05
N GLN A 307 27.57 -8.82 -20.28
CA GLN A 307 28.15 -8.24 -21.49
C GLN A 307 27.99 -6.71 -21.52
N THR A 308 26.79 -6.21 -21.18
CA THR A 308 26.50 -4.77 -21.12
C THR A 308 27.41 -4.08 -20.11
N LEU A 309 27.51 -4.64 -18.91
CA LEU A 309 28.38 -4.13 -17.84
C LEU A 309 29.86 -4.14 -18.22
N LEU A 310 30.35 -5.20 -18.88
CA LEU A 310 31.72 -5.28 -19.35
C LEU A 310 32.05 -4.20 -20.38
N LYS A 311 31.11 -3.91 -21.30
CA LYS A 311 31.25 -2.83 -22.28
C LYS A 311 31.24 -1.46 -21.61
N GLU A 312 30.31 -1.22 -20.70
CA GLU A 312 30.11 0.10 -20.07
C GLU A 312 31.21 0.44 -19.06
N LEU A 313 31.58 -0.50 -18.19
CA LEU A 313 32.55 -0.25 -17.10
C LEU A 313 33.99 -0.39 -17.54
N TYR A 314 34.30 -1.39 -18.37
CA TYR A 314 35.69 -1.73 -18.72
C TYR A 314 36.07 -1.36 -20.16
N LYS A 315 35.10 -0.87 -20.97
CA LYS A 315 35.32 -0.58 -22.39
C LYS A 315 35.90 -1.78 -23.15
N THR A 316 35.54 -3.01 -22.72
CA THR A 316 36.05 -4.26 -23.29
C THR A 316 35.68 -4.34 -24.77
N LYS A 317 36.67 -4.59 -25.63
CA LYS A 317 36.47 -4.76 -27.08
C LYS A 317 35.72 -6.06 -27.36
N ASP A 318 34.97 -6.10 -28.47
CA ASP A 318 34.17 -7.28 -28.83
C ASP A 318 35.02 -8.56 -28.99
N GLN A 319 36.28 -8.45 -29.40
CA GLN A 319 37.21 -9.58 -29.55
C GLN A 319 37.55 -10.27 -28.21
N ASP A 320 37.65 -9.50 -27.12
CA ASP A 320 37.96 -10.01 -25.78
C ASP A 320 36.71 -10.45 -25.02
N MET A 321 35.52 -10.08 -25.51
CA MET A 321 34.24 -10.26 -24.83
C MET A 321 33.93 -11.73 -24.58
N LYS A 322 34.22 -12.61 -25.55
CA LYS A 322 33.94 -14.05 -25.43
C LYS A 322 34.65 -14.65 -24.21
N HIS A 323 35.95 -14.40 -24.08
CA HIS A 323 36.75 -14.88 -22.97
C HIS A 323 36.38 -14.20 -21.64
N ALA A 324 35.95 -12.94 -21.67
CA ALA A 324 35.48 -12.23 -20.48
C ALA A 324 34.12 -12.75 -19.97
N LEU A 325 33.23 -13.20 -20.86
CA LEU A 325 31.94 -13.80 -20.47
C LEU A 325 32.10 -15.16 -19.79
N ASP A 326 33.12 -15.93 -20.18
CA ASP A 326 33.43 -17.25 -19.61
C ASP A 326 34.00 -17.19 -18.18
N LYS A 327 34.54 -16.04 -17.76
CA LYS A 327 35.13 -15.85 -16.43
C LYS A 327 34.12 -15.23 -15.45
N PRO A 328 34.09 -15.60 -14.16
CA PRO A 328 33.23 -14.93 -13.17
C PRO A 328 33.45 -13.41 -13.19
N PHE A 329 32.36 -12.65 -13.07
CA PHE A 329 32.44 -11.19 -13.09
C PHE A 329 33.16 -10.69 -11.83
N GLN A 330 34.26 -9.98 -12.04
CA GLN A 330 35.06 -9.38 -10.98
C GLN A 330 34.99 -7.86 -11.06
N LEU A 331 34.90 -7.20 -9.91
CA LEU A 331 35.05 -5.75 -9.80
C LEU A 331 36.54 -5.42 -9.88
N ALA A 332 36.98 -4.71 -10.92
CA ALA A 332 38.35 -4.20 -10.97
C ALA A 332 38.46 -2.98 -10.06
N GLU A 333 39.55 -2.87 -9.31
CA GLU A 333 39.85 -1.65 -8.57
C GLU A 333 40.05 -0.48 -9.54
N PRO A 334 39.54 0.74 -9.24
CA PRO A 334 38.95 1.19 -7.97
C PRO A 334 37.41 1.04 -7.86
N LEU A 335 36.75 0.30 -8.76
CA LEU A 335 35.28 0.24 -8.81
C LEU A 335 34.69 -0.33 -7.51
N LYS A 336 33.66 0.34 -7.01
CA LYS A 336 32.86 -0.08 -5.84
C LYS A 336 31.37 -0.17 -6.18
N ILE A 337 30.65 -1.00 -5.44
CA ILE A 337 29.18 -1.02 -5.48
C ILE A 337 28.68 -0.16 -4.33
N LYS A 338 27.88 0.86 -4.64
CA LYS A 338 27.16 1.67 -3.65
C LYS A 338 25.75 1.09 -3.49
N PHE A 339 25.33 0.90 -2.25
CA PHE A 339 23.99 0.40 -1.93
C PHE A 339 23.09 1.52 -1.42
N TYR A 340 21.79 1.36 -1.67
CA TYR A 340 20.74 2.32 -1.33
C TYR A 340 19.56 1.59 -0.72
N THR A 341 18.92 2.23 0.24
CA THR A 341 17.61 1.81 0.77
C THR A 341 16.54 2.76 0.31
N PHE A 342 15.33 2.24 0.18
CA PHE A 342 14.18 3.02 -0.22
C PHE A 342 13.23 3.20 0.95
N SER A 343 12.64 4.39 1.04
CA SER A 343 11.55 4.67 1.97
C SER A 343 10.42 5.36 1.24
N GLY A 344 9.21 4.83 1.36
CA GLY A 344 8.03 5.41 0.77
C GLY A 344 6.83 4.45 0.79
N PRO A 345 5.68 4.91 0.30
CA PRO A 345 4.45 4.12 0.30
C PRO A 345 4.54 2.88 -0.57
N THR A 346 5.22 2.92 -1.72
CA THR A 346 5.26 1.75 -2.61
C THR A 346 6.13 0.66 -2.02
N VAL A 347 7.28 0.97 -1.39
CA VAL A 347 8.09 -0.06 -0.72
C VAL A 347 7.36 -0.68 0.47
N LYS A 348 6.64 0.12 1.26
CA LYS A 348 5.81 -0.40 2.37
C LYS A 348 4.73 -1.37 1.88
N ASN A 349 4.12 -1.05 0.74
CA ASN A 349 3.07 -1.86 0.16
C ASN A 349 3.61 -2.99 -0.72
N LEU A 350 4.88 -2.96 -1.12
CA LEU A 350 5.47 -3.92 -2.05
C LEU A 350 5.37 -5.34 -1.54
N VAL A 351 5.62 -5.53 -0.24
CA VAL A 351 5.48 -6.82 0.44
C VAL A 351 4.06 -7.39 0.33
N ASN A 352 3.06 -6.50 0.25
CA ASN A 352 1.65 -6.87 0.15
C ASN A 352 1.16 -6.97 -1.30
N ARG A 353 1.98 -6.58 -2.29
CA ARG A 353 1.58 -6.67 -3.69
C ARG A 353 1.59 -8.12 -4.13
N ASP A 354 0.55 -8.49 -4.87
CA ASP A 354 0.48 -9.79 -5.51
C ASP A 354 1.72 -9.97 -6.42
N PRO A 355 2.57 -11.00 -6.20
CA PRO A 355 3.71 -11.28 -7.08
C PRO A 355 3.29 -11.56 -8.53
N MET A 356 2.01 -11.86 -8.77
CA MET A 356 1.43 -12.03 -10.11
C MET A 356 0.88 -10.71 -10.69
N CYS A 357 0.95 -9.60 -9.94
CA CYS A 357 0.60 -8.30 -10.47
C CYS A 357 1.56 -7.95 -11.60
N GLY A 358 1.04 -7.91 -12.83
CA GLY A 358 1.78 -7.55 -14.04
C GLY A 358 2.14 -6.06 -14.12
N ASN A 359 1.73 -5.26 -13.13
CA ASN A 359 1.98 -3.83 -13.13
C ASN A 359 3.43 -3.56 -12.72
N TRP A 360 4.22 -3.10 -13.68
CA TRP A 360 5.43 -2.33 -13.45
C TRP A 360 5.16 -1.06 -12.64
N PHE A 361 6.17 -0.64 -11.88
CA PHE A 361 6.12 0.67 -11.23
C PHE A 361 7.53 1.19 -11.03
N ASP A 362 7.65 2.51 -11.14
CA ASP A 362 8.88 3.25 -10.91
C ASP A 362 8.89 3.73 -9.46
N LEU A 363 9.88 3.27 -8.69
CA LEU A 363 10.05 3.71 -7.31
C LEU A 363 10.35 5.19 -7.20
N ASN A 364 11.01 5.80 -8.20
CA ASN A 364 11.30 7.24 -8.16
C ASN A 364 10.05 8.11 -8.21
N ALA A 365 8.90 7.56 -8.63
CA ALA A 365 7.64 8.29 -8.64
C ALA A 365 7.04 8.46 -7.24
N THR A 366 7.42 7.59 -6.29
CA THR A 366 6.71 7.45 -5.01
C THR A 366 7.61 7.36 -3.79
N ASP A 367 8.85 6.90 -3.93
CA ASP A 367 9.76 6.58 -2.84
C ASP A 367 11.06 7.37 -2.94
N GLU A 368 11.66 7.66 -1.79
CA GLU A 368 12.96 8.30 -1.69
C GLU A 368 14.05 7.24 -1.48
N ALA A 369 15.18 7.39 -2.17
CA ALA A 369 16.34 6.52 -2.04
C ALA A 369 17.43 7.17 -1.20
N PHE A 370 17.96 6.44 -0.22
CA PHE A 370 19.02 6.88 0.68
C PHE A 370 20.26 6.02 0.47
N LYS A 371 21.40 6.66 0.23
CA LYS A 371 22.68 5.97 0.11
C LYS A 371 23.10 5.42 1.47
N ILE A 372 23.46 4.15 1.53
CA ILE A 372 24.08 3.54 2.72
C ILE A 372 25.47 4.16 2.92
N PRO A 373 25.79 4.69 4.11
CA PRO A 373 27.04 5.41 4.33
C PRO A 373 28.25 4.47 4.27
N GLU A 374 29.39 5.01 3.84
CA GLU A 374 30.57 4.20 3.52
C GLU A 374 31.21 3.57 4.77
N ASN A 375 31.06 4.19 5.94
CA ASN A 375 31.50 3.60 7.21
C ASN A 375 30.76 2.30 7.54
N ALA A 376 29.59 2.05 6.95
CA ALA A 376 28.86 0.80 7.12
C ALA A 376 29.43 -0.35 6.26
N TYR A 377 30.27 -0.06 5.26
CA TYR A 377 30.77 -1.09 4.33
C TYR A 377 31.83 -1.98 5.00
N ASP A 378 32.55 -1.41 5.97
CA ASP A 378 33.59 -2.08 6.74
C ASP A 378 33.13 -2.49 8.15
N ASN A 379 31.90 -2.14 8.54
CA ASN A 379 31.35 -2.41 9.87
C ASN A 379 30.00 -3.13 9.77
N GLN A 380 30.00 -4.42 10.13
CA GLN A 380 28.80 -5.26 10.10
C GLN A 380 27.64 -4.71 10.95
N SER A 381 27.94 -4.15 12.11
CA SER A 381 26.91 -3.61 13.01
C SER A 381 26.26 -2.36 12.44
N GLU A 382 27.05 -1.49 11.80
CA GLU A 382 26.52 -0.34 11.06
C GLU A 382 25.73 -0.78 9.82
N TRP A 383 26.25 -1.73 9.02
CA TRP A 383 25.55 -2.29 7.85
C TRP A 383 24.13 -2.73 8.18
N LYS A 384 23.97 -3.50 9.26
CA LYS A 384 22.67 -4.03 9.70
C LYS A 384 21.63 -2.93 9.99
N LYS A 385 22.05 -1.74 10.44
CA LYS A 385 21.12 -0.62 10.71
C LYS A 385 20.45 -0.09 9.45
N TYR A 386 21.13 -0.22 8.31
CA TYR A 386 20.63 0.24 7.02
C TYR A 386 20.04 -0.90 6.19
N MET A 387 20.01 -2.15 6.66
CA MET A 387 19.44 -3.22 5.86
C MET A 387 17.92 -3.19 5.91
N PRO A 388 17.25 -3.08 4.75
CA PRO A 388 15.80 -3.06 4.72
C PRO A 388 15.26 -4.45 5.12
N PRO A 389 14.03 -4.54 5.67
CA PRO A 389 13.45 -5.82 6.06
C PRO A 389 13.21 -6.73 4.86
N ALA A 390 12.95 -8.02 5.11
CA ALA A 390 12.57 -8.95 4.06
C ALA A 390 11.39 -8.43 3.21
N GLY A 391 11.37 -8.78 1.93
CA GLY A 391 10.36 -8.33 0.96
C GLY A 391 10.49 -6.87 0.53
N HIS A 392 11.44 -6.11 1.07
CA HIS A 392 11.70 -4.73 0.66
C HIS A 392 12.72 -4.67 -0.48
N VAL A 393 13.00 -3.43 -0.92
CA VAL A 393 13.90 -3.14 -2.03
C VAL A 393 15.25 -2.67 -1.52
N ILE A 394 16.32 -3.18 -2.12
CA ILE A 394 17.66 -2.63 -2.02
C ILE A 394 18.15 -2.21 -3.42
N GLY A 395 18.58 -0.95 -3.51
CA GLY A 395 19.17 -0.39 -4.71
C GLY A 395 20.68 -0.58 -4.73
N TYR A 396 21.26 -0.76 -5.91
CA TYR A 396 22.72 -0.70 -6.08
C TYR A 396 23.15 0.06 -7.34
N SER A 397 24.31 0.70 -7.27
CA SER A 397 24.96 1.39 -8.40
C SER A 397 26.46 1.12 -8.38
N PHE A 398 27.10 1.10 -9.54
CA PHE A 398 28.56 1.04 -9.62
C PHE A 398 29.14 2.45 -9.63
N SER A 399 30.23 2.65 -8.91
CA SER A 399 31.00 3.89 -8.95
C SER A 399 32.48 3.60 -9.14
N ALA A 400 33.10 4.31 -10.08
CA ALA A 400 34.55 4.41 -10.22
C ALA A 400 35.18 5.26 -9.13
#